data_AF-A0A7V2B2J4-F1
#
_entry.id   AF-A0A7V2B2J4-F1
#
_cell.length_a   1.000
_cell.length_b   1.000
_cell.length_c   1.000
_cell.angle_alpha   90.00
_cell.angle_beta   90.00
_cell.angle_gamma   90.00
#
_symmetry.space_group_name_H-M   'P 1'
#
loop_
_entity.id
_entity.type
_entity.pdbx_description
1 polymer ?
#
loop_
_entity_poly.entity_id
_entity_poly.type
_entity_poly.pdbx_seq_one_letter_code
_entity_poly.pdbx_strand_id
1 'polypeptide(L)'
;MYDTDSSAYPHPDEFKVMRPEYTELEDGYYRATIEITPFKVEGESRTKAGARRVALYRAALTYRSYHPSYRVENPYPDEFVDQEGTRWRRLPPSQQELGDYVFISPDGEEDYATIEQMLMWDIRPAMPEE
;
A
#
# COMPACT_ATOMS: atom_id res chain seq x y z
N MET A 1 1.78 -21.90 24.05
CA MET A 1 0.52 -22.16 23.33
C MET A 1 0.27 -20.91 22.51
N TYR A 2 0.48 -20.97 21.20
CA TYR A 2 0.02 -19.91 20.32
C TYR A 2 -1.45 -20.22 20.08
N ASP A 3 -2.34 -19.39 20.63
CA ASP A 3 -3.72 -19.31 20.15
C ASP A 3 -3.62 -18.95 18.68
N THR A 4 -3.78 -19.95 17.82
CA THR A 4 -4.07 -19.72 16.41
C THR A 4 -5.47 -19.14 16.39
N ASP A 5 -5.54 -17.81 16.50
CA ASP A 5 -6.75 -17.03 16.28
C ASP A 5 -7.34 -17.54 14.97
N SER A 6 -8.41 -18.36 15.06
CA SER A 6 -8.94 -19.11 13.93
C SER A 6 -9.77 -18.16 13.08
N SER A 7 -9.10 -17.20 12.46
CA SER A 7 -9.75 -16.28 11.56
C SER A 7 -10.28 -17.05 10.37
N ALA A 8 -11.53 -16.75 10.01
CA ALA A 8 -12.06 -17.19 8.73
C ALA A 8 -11.31 -16.54 7.56
N TYR A 9 -10.68 -15.38 7.76
CA TYR A 9 -9.95 -14.65 6.73
C TYR A 9 -8.44 -14.99 6.78
N PRO A 10 -7.78 -15.26 5.64
CA PRO A 10 -6.36 -15.64 5.62
C PRO A 10 -5.48 -14.51 6.15
N HIS A 11 -4.40 -14.87 6.83
CA HIS A 11 -3.41 -13.90 7.28
C HIS A 11 -2.78 -13.18 6.08
N PRO A 12 -2.43 -11.88 6.16
CA PRO A 12 -1.84 -11.14 5.02
C PRO A 12 -0.58 -11.78 4.45
N ASP A 13 0.19 -12.49 5.28
CA ASP A 13 1.37 -13.25 4.84
C ASP A 13 1.04 -14.45 3.94
N GLU A 14 -0.15 -15.03 4.07
CA GLU A 14 -0.61 -16.09 3.17
C GLU A 14 -0.81 -15.53 1.76
N PHE A 15 -1.31 -14.29 1.61
CA PHE A 15 -1.38 -13.63 0.30
C PHE A 15 0.01 -13.29 -0.28
N LYS A 16 1.04 -13.09 0.56
CA LYS A 16 2.41 -12.77 0.08
C LYS A 16 3.02 -13.91 -0.73
N VAL A 17 2.72 -15.16 -0.39
CA VAL A 17 3.29 -16.34 -1.07
C VAL A 17 2.51 -16.75 -2.32
N MET A 18 1.32 -16.18 -2.53
CA MET A 18 0.50 -16.47 -3.70
C MET A 18 0.98 -15.70 -4.92
N ARG A 19 0.83 -16.35 -6.09
CA ARG A 19 1.14 -15.73 -7.38
C ARG A 19 -0.05 -14.85 -7.82
N PRO A 20 0.16 -13.55 -8.05
CA PRO A 20 -0.89 -12.69 -8.59
C PRO A 20 -1.14 -12.96 -10.07
N GLU A 21 -2.40 -12.83 -10.47
CA GLU A 21 -2.82 -12.60 -11.84
C GLU A 21 -2.78 -11.10 -12.15
N TYR A 22 -2.40 -10.73 -13.37
CA TYR A 22 -2.31 -9.33 -13.77
C TYR A 22 -3.20 -9.06 -14.97
N THR A 23 -3.98 -7.98 -14.87
CA THR A 23 -4.77 -7.42 -15.96
C THR A 23 -4.26 -6.01 -16.25
N GLU A 24 -3.99 -5.71 -17.50
CA GLU A 24 -3.71 -4.35 -17.96
C GLU A 24 -5.04 -3.62 -18.18
N LEU A 25 -5.16 -2.42 -17.63
CA LEU A 25 -6.35 -1.58 -17.69
C LEU A 25 -6.20 -0.55 -18.82
N GLU A 26 -7.33 -0.03 -19.32
CA GLU A 26 -7.36 0.89 -20.47
C GLU A 26 -6.64 2.24 -20.23
N ASP A 27 -6.45 2.61 -18.97
CA ASP A 27 -5.80 3.84 -18.51
C ASP A 27 -4.27 3.69 -18.29
N GLY A 28 -3.70 2.55 -18.67
CA GLY A 28 -2.28 2.25 -18.50
C GLY A 28 -1.89 1.77 -17.10
N TYR A 29 -2.87 1.52 -16.22
CA TYR A 29 -2.63 0.88 -14.93
C TYR A 29 -2.66 -0.64 -15.05
N TYR A 30 -2.08 -1.31 -14.05
CA TYR A 30 -2.16 -2.75 -13.87
C TYR A 30 -3.01 -3.07 -12.65
N ARG A 31 -3.93 -4.02 -12.78
CA ARG A 31 -4.61 -4.66 -11.66
C ARG A 31 -3.92 -5.97 -11.33
N ALA A 32 -3.52 -6.14 -10.07
CA ALA A 32 -3.07 -7.41 -9.53
C ALA A 32 -4.22 -8.05 -8.73
N THR A 33 -4.53 -9.30 -9.03
CA THR A 33 -5.50 -10.12 -8.30
C THR A 33 -4.77 -11.26 -7.61
N ILE A 34 -4.91 -11.39 -6.29
CA ILE A 34 -4.38 -12.51 -5.52
C ILE A 34 -5.55 -13.27 -4.92
N GLU A 35 -5.65 -14.56 -5.22
CA GLU A 35 -6.76 -15.41 -4.76
C GLU A 35 -6.27 -16.50 -3.79
N ILE A 36 -6.99 -16.65 -2.68
CA ILE A 36 -6.95 -17.78 -1.76
C ILE A 36 -8.41 -18.16 -1.54
N THR A 37 -8.96 -19.06 -2.36
CA THR A 37 -10.40 -19.35 -2.40
C THR A 37 -10.98 -19.60 -0.99
N PRO A 38 -12.09 -18.95 -0.62
CA PRO A 38 -12.95 -18.07 -1.43
C PRO A 38 -12.54 -16.58 -1.43
N PHE A 39 -11.40 -16.23 -0.84
CA PHE A 39 -10.94 -14.86 -0.67
C PHE A 39 -10.15 -14.38 -1.87
N LYS A 40 -10.33 -13.09 -2.18
CA LYS A 40 -9.64 -12.41 -3.26
C LYS A 40 -9.29 -11.01 -2.81
N VAL A 41 -8.08 -10.57 -3.13
CA VAL A 41 -7.63 -9.19 -2.94
C VAL A 41 -7.14 -8.60 -4.25
N GLU A 42 -7.45 -7.34 -4.47
CA GLU A 42 -7.11 -6.62 -5.70
C GLU A 42 -6.41 -5.31 -5.38
N GLY A 43 -5.40 -4.98 -6.18
CA GLY A 43 -4.69 -3.71 -6.11
C GLY A 43 -4.37 -3.18 -7.50
N GLU A 44 -4.39 -1.86 -7.65
CA GLU A 44 -4.17 -1.17 -8.93
C GLU A 44 -3.01 -0.20 -8.79
N SER A 45 -2.11 -0.20 -9.77
CA SER A 45 -0.96 0.70 -9.77
C SER A 45 -0.37 0.84 -11.16
N ARG A 46 0.47 1.87 -11.36
CA ARG A 46 1.18 2.13 -12.63
C ARG A 46 2.09 0.97 -13.08
N THR A 47 2.48 0.07 -12.17
CA THR A 47 3.28 -1.12 -12.50
C THR A 47 2.70 -2.38 -11.88
N LYS A 48 2.99 -3.54 -12.49
CA LYS A 48 2.62 -4.86 -11.92
C LYS A 48 3.13 -5.04 -10.49
N ALA A 49 4.39 -4.66 -10.24
CA ALA A 49 4.97 -4.75 -8.90
C ALA A 49 4.25 -3.82 -7.91
N GLY A 50 3.90 -2.59 -8.31
CA GLY A 50 3.09 -1.67 -7.51
C GLY A 50 1.70 -2.25 -7.20
N ALA A 51 1.03 -2.81 -8.21
CA ALA A 51 -0.32 -3.35 -8.10
C ALA A 51 -0.36 -4.50 -7.09
N ARG A 52 0.67 -5.36 -7.09
CA ARG A 52 0.85 -6.39 -6.06
C ARG A 52 1.01 -5.79 -4.66
N ARG A 53 1.79 -4.71 -4.48
CA ARG A 53 1.95 -4.07 -3.18
C ARG A 53 0.63 -3.48 -2.67
N VAL A 54 -0.16 -2.86 -3.54
CA VAL A 54 -1.51 -2.38 -3.21
C VAL A 54 -2.41 -3.52 -2.76
N ALA A 55 -2.41 -4.65 -3.48
CA ALA A 55 -3.23 -5.81 -3.13
C ALA A 55 -2.88 -6.38 -1.75
N LEU A 56 -1.58 -6.45 -1.42
CA LEU A 56 -1.12 -6.92 -0.11
C LEU A 56 -1.43 -5.93 1.01
N TYR A 57 -1.30 -4.63 0.75
CA TYR A 57 -1.69 -3.60 1.71
C TYR A 57 -3.19 -3.67 2.02
N ARG A 58 -4.03 -3.87 1.00
CA ARG A 58 -5.46 -4.10 1.17
C ARG A 58 -5.77 -5.39 1.93
N ALA A 59 -5.06 -6.49 1.67
CA ALA A 59 -5.18 -7.71 2.46
C ALA A 59 -4.93 -7.43 3.96
N ALA A 60 -3.91 -6.63 4.28
CA ALA A 60 -3.61 -6.22 5.65
C ALA A 60 -4.71 -5.34 6.27
N LEU A 61 -5.26 -4.39 5.51
CA LEU A 61 -6.39 -3.56 5.95
C LEU A 61 -7.66 -4.41 6.18
N THR A 62 -7.96 -5.34 5.27
CA THR A 62 -9.09 -6.26 5.42
C THR A 62 -8.90 -7.17 6.62
N TYR A 63 -7.71 -7.74 6.83
CA TYR A 63 -7.43 -8.54 8.02
C TYR A 63 -7.62 -7.73 9.31
N ARG A 64 -7.13 -6.48 9.37
CA ARG A 64 -7.31 -5.57 10.52
C ARG A 64 -8.77 -5.30 10.85
N SER A 65 -9.68 -5.28 9.86
CA SER A 65 -11.10 -5.03 10.15
C SER A 65 -11.75 -6.18 10.94
N TYR A 66 -11.26 -7.40 10.76
CA TYR A 66 -11.63 -8.58 11.57
C TYR A 66 -10.80 -8.72 12.85
N HIS A 67 -9.59 -8.18 12.85
CA HIS A 67 -8.63 -8.25 13.96
C HIS A 67 -8.15 -6.85 14.36
N PRO A 68 -8.91 -6.12 15.19
CA PRO A 68 -8.60 -4.72 15.52
C PRO A 68 -7.22 -4.51 16.17
N SER A 69 -6.65 -5.55 16.79
CA SER A 69 -5.30 -5.54 17.36
C SER A 69 -4.18 -5.70 16.31
N TYR A 70 -4.51 -6.13 15.09
CA TYR A 70 -3.55 -6.30 14.01
C TYR A 70 -3.02 -4.94 13.55
N ARG A 71 -1.69 -4.81 13.53
CA ARG A 71 -1.01 -3.59 13.12
C ARG A 71 -0.67 -3.66 11.64
N VAL A 72 -1.28 -2.79 10.85
CA VAL A 72 -0.93 -2.63 9.43
C VAL A 72 0.37 -1.84 9.35
N GLU A 73 1.36 -2.40 8.67
CA GLU A 73 2.65 -1.76 8.44
C GLU A 73 2.51 -0.62 7.43
N ASN A 74 3.08 0.54 7.75
CA ASN A 74 3.23 1.63 6.79
C ASN A 74 4.36 1.23 5.81
N PRO A 75 4.11 1.15 4.50
CA PRO A 75 5.13 0.74 3.54
C PRO A 75 6.20 1.82 3.29
N TYR A 76 6.02 3.02 3.85
CA TYR A 76 6.88 4.17 3.65
C TYR A 76 7.57 4.61 4.96
N PRO A 77 8.82 5.10 4.89
CA PRO A 77 9.47 5.79 6.01
C PRO A 77 8.75 7.09 6.36
N ASP A 78 8.93 7.58 7.60
CA ASP A 78 8.29 8.81 8.04
C ASP A 78 8.74 10.05 7.22
N GLU A 79 9.97 10.06 6.69
CA GLU A 79 10.48 11.07 5.76
C GLU A 79 11.33 10.41 4.68
N PHE A 80 11.10 10.74 3.41
CA PHE A 80 11.91 10.22 2.30
C PHE A 80 11.84 11.10 1.05
N VAL A 81 12.77 10.87 0.12
CA VAL A 81 12.71 11.41 -1.25
C VAL A 81 12.39 10.26 -2.20
N ASP A 82 11.44 10.45 -3.10
CA ASP A 82 11.13 9.43 -4.09
C ASP A 82 12.08 9.45 -5.30
N GLN A 83 11.86 8.53 -6.23
CA GLN A 83 12.67 8.42 -7.46
C GLN A 83 12.54 9.61 -8.41
N GLU A 84 11.51 10.43 -8.25
CA GLU A 84 11.28 11.65 -9.03
C GLU A 84 11.85 12.90 -8.34
N GLY A 85 12.43 12.76 -7.14
CA GLY A 85 13.00 13.86 -6.36
C GLY A 85 12.00 14.56 -5.45
N THR A 86 10.76 14.07 -5.37
CA THR A 86 9.71 14.64 -4.49
C THR A 86 10.00 14.27 -3.05
N ARG A 87 9.95 15.26 -2.16
CA ARG A 87 10.12 15.07 -0.71
C ARG A 87 8.77 14.76 -0.07
N TRP A 88 8.72 13.66 0.66
CA TRP A 88 7.54 13.18 1.36
C TRP A 88 7.79 13.21 2.86
N ARG A 89 6.83 13.70 3.62
CA ARG A 89 6.85 13.68 5.08
C ARG A 89 5.52 13.19 5.62
N ARG A 90 5.57 12.29 6.58
CA ARG A 90 4.39 11.74 7.24
C ARG A 90 3.71 12.81 8.08
N LEU A 91 2.38 12.85 8.01
CA LEU A 91 1.60 13.74 8.83
C LEU A 91 1.50 13.24 10.27
N PRO A 92 1.55 14.15 11.27
CA PRO A 92 1.27 13.79 12.64
C PRO A 92 -0.19 13.31 12.78
N PRO A 93 -0.51 12.48 13.79
CA PRO A 93 -1.87 11.97 13.98
C PRO A 93 -2.97 13.04 14.04
N SER A 94 -2.64 14.25 14.47
CA SER A 94 -3.56 15.39 14.56
C SER A 94 -3.93 16.04 13.22
N GLN A 95 -3.33 15.60 12.11
CA GLN A 95 -3.55 16.13 10.76
C GLN A 95 -3.90 15.02 9.75
N GLN A 96 -4.12 13.78 10.22
CA GLN A 96 -4.35 12.63 9.35
C GLN A 96 -5.68 12.69 8.60
N GLU A 97 -6.57 13.62 8.93
CA GLU A 97 -7.76 13.93 8.15
C GLU A 97 -7.43 14.50 6.75
N LEU A 98 -6.24 15.08 6.56
CA LEU A 98 -5.79 15.63 5.28
C LEU A 98 -5.16 14.55 4.39
N GLY A 99 -4.55 13.53 4.99
CA GLY A 99 -3.83 12.45 4.33
C GLY A 99 -2.85 11.76 5.27
N ASP A 100 -2.08 10.81 4.74
CA ASP A 100 -1.02 10.14 5.50
C ASP A 100 0.32 10.86 5.38
N TYR A 101 0.57 11.48 4.21
CA TYR A 101 1.80 12.18 3.86
C TYR A 101 1.50 13.54 3.22
N VAL A 102 2.43 14.47 3.40
CA VAL A 102 2.51 15.76 2.71
C VAL A 102 3.72 15.78 1.78
N PHE A 103 3.57 16.44 0.64
CA PHE A 103 4.64 16.69 -0.34
C PHE A 103 4.48 18.07 -0.97
N ILE A 104 5.54 18.57 -1.61
CA ILE A 104 5.46 19.80 -2.40
C ILE A 104 5.20 19.43 -3.86
N SER A 105 4.07 19.87 -4.39
CA SER A 105 3.70 19.65 -5.79
C SER A 105 4.55 20.49 -6.75
N PRO A 106 4.55 20.20 -8.07
CA PRO A 106 5.37 20.92 -9.04
C PRO A 106 5.09 22.43 -9.16
N ASP A 107 3.91 22.89 -8.74
CA ASP A 107 3.54 24.31 -8.66
C ASP A 107 4.01 25.00 -7.38
N GLY A 108 4.63 24.26 -6.46
CA GLY A 108 5.18 24.76 -5.20
C GLY A 108 4.18 24.79 -4.05
N GLU A 109 3.00 24.18 -4.21
CA GLU A 109 1.98 24.08 -3.15
C GLU A 109 2.20 22.83 -2.27
N GLU A 110 1.67 22.86 -1.04
CA GLU A 110 1.64 21.68 -0.16
C GLU A 110 0.41 20.84 -0.49
N ASP A 111 0.65 19.62 -1.00
CA ASP A 111 -0.37 18.64 -1.31
C ASP A 111 -0.29 17.43 -0.36
N TYR A 112 -1.41 16.70 -0.27
CA TYR A 112 -1.57 15.57 0.65
C TYR A 112 -1.95 14.30 -0.10
N ALA A 113 -1.44 13.16 0.37
CA ALA A 113 -1.79 11.86 -0.18
C ALA A 113 -1.96 10.82 0.93
N THR A 114 -2.87 9.87 0.69
CA THR A 114 -2.97 8.65 1.49
C THR A 114 -1.95 7.61 1.02
N ILE A 115 -1.63 6.64 1.87
CA ILE A 115 -0.77 5.50 1.53
C ILE A 115 -1.34 4.75 0.31
N GLU A 116 -2.66 4.60 0.21
CA GLU A 116 -3.29 3.94 -0.94
C GLU A 116 -3.06 4.72 -2.25
N GLN A 117 -3.16 6.05 -2.23
CA GLN A 117 -2.85 6.88 -3.39
C GLN A 117 -1.37 6.79 -3.79
N MET A 118 -0.46 6.86 -2.81
CA MET A 118 0.97 6.73 -3.06
C MET A 118 1.33 5.37 -3.66
N LEU A 119 0.72 4.28 -3.17
CA LEU A 119 0.92 2.94 -3.73
C LEU A 119 0.33 2.82 -5.15
N MET A 120 -0.83 3.45 -5.41
CA MET A 120 -1.44 3.51 -6.73
C MET A 120 -0.53 4.23 -7.75
N TRP A 121 0.10 5.33 -7.35
CA TRP A 121 1.06 6.05 -8.18
C TRP A 121 2.44 5.37 -8.27
N ASP A 122 2.62 4.24 -7.60
CA ASP A 122 3.88 3.50 -7.52
C ASP A 122 5.03 4.33 -6.92
N ILE A 123 4.73 5.23 -5.97
CA ILE A 123 5.74 6.00 -5.23
C ILE A 123 6.66 5.03 -4.50
N ARG A 124 7.97 5.28 -4.61
CA ARG A 124 9.03 4.49 -3.96
C ARG A 124 10.13 5.42 -3.47
N PRO A 125 10.65 5.21 -2.24
CA PRO A 125 11.87 5.88 -1.82
C PRO A 125 13.01 5.62 -2.82
N ALA A 126 13.77 6.67 -3.12
CA ALA A 126 15.05 6.50 -3.79
C ALA A 126 15.94 5.61 -2.90
N MET A 127 16.61 4.63 -3.51
CA MET A 127 17.65 3.89 -2.79
C MET A 127 18.79 4.89 -2.48
N PRO A 128 19.35 4.88 -1.26
CA PRO A 128 20.54 5.67 -1.00
C PRO A 128 21.62 5.27 -2.02
N GLU A 129 22.23 6.24 -2.69
CA GLU A 129 23.43 5.98 -3.49
C GLU A 129 24.51 5.44 -2.54
N GLU A 130 24.96 4.19 -2.77
CA GLU A 130 26.08 3.56 -2.05
C GLU A 130 27.43 4.17 -2.43
#